data_AF-A0A8H6QT38-F1
#
_entry.id   AF-A0A8H6QT38-F1
#
_cell.length_a   1.000
_cell.length_b   1.000
_cell.length_c   1.000
_cell.angle_alpha   90.00
_cell.angle_beta   90.00
_cell.angle_gamma   90.00
#
_symmetry.space_group_name_H-M   'P 1'
#
loop_
_entity.id
_entity.type
_entity.pdbx_description
1 polymer ?
#
loop_
_entity_poly.entity_id
_entity_poly.type
_entity_poly.pdbx_seq_one_letter_code
_entity_poly.pdbx_strand_id
1 'polypeptide(L)'
;MSATVPSDRPLRDQDALSTTSSDDSDISNEEGWEDVEPDDETQPVIGLFSDKVYPDVHSMLQESKDKHGFDLRKIRKDLDLDFLGTIKLVNYVRSQVKAGNTNPDVSSKDKFEDEAYLKPVLEDDALLYSLDDIDDEESATVGATEAERRVIELQEDLERLQSQFTEYRMAVQKSMEEQLSKEDEKLGPSPSGPSDKKMSKIEEAESDYFVSYSYNAIHESMLKDTVRTDSYRDFIYDNKHLFKDKVVLDVGCGTGILSMFCAKAGAKKVISVDNSNIIDRAKEIIYTNGFGDVITCIRGKIEEVTLPVPQVDIIVSEWMGYCLLFEAMFDSVIYARDRYLAPGGLMVPSDATLRIAPFADSDLISSYISFWDDVYGFKMGSMRKNIYDDALVRSVQPAAIPGDSDVFLELPLHTITVEELSFLKEFQVTLKEDIEALDGFAIWFDIFFMPSRDSTIPKNAVPSEMQKKGFVAFTTGPDGPETHWQQGVLLIDRESRKRVALKKGQTITGKVGYQKRAEGSRSLDITIEWDTQAGEKVSQKWALQ
;
A
#
# COMPACT_ATOMS: atom_id res chain seq x y z
N MET A 1 -42.63 -48.69 62.32
CA MET A 1 -41.44 -49.48 62.72
C MET A 1 -40.34 -49.19 61.72
N SER A 2 -39.18 -48.62 61.98
CA SER A 2 -38.58 -47.85 63.10
C SER A 2 -37.49 -46.99 62.40
N ALA A 3 -37.55 -45.66 62.51
CA ALA A 3 -36.78 -44.80 63.44
C ALA A 3 -35.33 -44.53 62.96
N THR A 4 -34.98 -43.35 62.39
CA THR A 4 -34.59 -42.03 62.99
C THR A 4 -33.15 -41.99 63.58
N VAL A 5 -32.19 -41.20 63.01
CA VAL A 5 -31.74 -39.80 63.40
C VAL A 5 -30.37 -39.84 64.18
N PRO A 6 -29.55 -38.77 64.34
CA PRO A 6 -28.25 -38.57 63.67
C PRO A 6 -27.18 -38.08 64.72
N SER A 7 -26.40 -37.02 64.41
CA SER A 7 -25.58 -36.15 65.30
C SER A 7 -24.09 -36.55 65.42
N ASP A 8 -23.08 -35.68 65.58
CA ASP A 8 -23.00 -34.26 66.00
C ASP A 8 -21.66 -33.63 65.55
N ARG A 9 -21.63 -32.30 65.38
CA ARG A 9 -20.43 -31.43 65.46
C ARG A 9 -20.18 -31.02 66.92
N PRO A 10 -18.95 -30.67 67.33
CA PRO A 10 -18.58 -29.25 67.57
C PRO A 10 -17.10 -28.92 67.20
N LEU A 11 -16.78 -27.80 66.52
CA LEU A 11 -16.46 -26.41 66.93
C LEU A 11 -15.05 -26.14 67.57
N ARG A 12 -14.26 -25.31 66.83
CA ARG A 12 -13.25 -24.27 67.20
C ARG A 12 -11.94 -24.69 67.93
N ASP A 13 -10.74 -24.13 67.70
CA ASP A 13 -10.30 -22.82 67.17
C ASP A 13 -8.84 -22.86 66.62
N GLN A 14 -8.58 -21.95 65.65
CA GLN A 14 -7.39 -21.11 65.35
C GLN A 14 -6.08 -21.62 64.67
N ASP A 15 -5.80 -20.89 63.57
CA ASP A 15 -4.55 -20.40 62.95
C ASP A 15 -3.55 -21.36 62.27
N ALA A 16 -3.47 -21.29 60.93
CA ALA A 16 -2.46 -20.50 60.20
C ALA A 16 -2.33 -20.89 58.71
N LEU A 17 -2.47 -19.86 57.85
CA LEU A 17 -1.88 -19.62 56.52
C LEU A 17 -2.06 -20.55 55.30
N SER A 18 -2.22 -19.84 54.17
CA SER A 18 -1.88 -20.14 52.76
C SER A 18 -2.84 -20.96 51.90
N THR A 19 -3.73 -20.19 51.25
CA THR A 19 -4.22 -20.23 49.85
C THR A 19 -3.64 -21.33 48.95
N THR A 20 -4.45 -22.11 48.22
CA THR A 20 -5.03 -21.69 46.93
C THR A 20 -6.20 -22.62 46.51
N SER A 21 -7.31 -22.01 46.08
CA SER A 21 -8.44 -22.57 45.30
C SER A 21 -9.12 -21.36 44.65
N SER A 22 -9.82 -21.38 43.53
CA SER A 22 -10.25 -22.38 42.55
C SER A 22 -11.00 -21.57 41.47
N ASP A 23 -11.28 -22.23 40.36
CA ASP A 23 -12.11 -21.80 39.22
C ASP A 23 -13.38 -20.98 39.51
N ASP A 24 -13.71 -20.19 38.49
CA ASP A 24 -14.94 -20.24 37.67
C ASP A 24 -15.83 -18.99 37.60
N SER A 25 -16.32 -18.78 36.37
CA SER A 25 -17.50 -18.01 35.91
C SER A 25 -17.34 -16.56 35.42
N ASP A 26 -17.91 -16.41 34.21
CA ASP A 26 -18.08 -15.28 33.30
C ASP A 26 -18.68 -13.97 33.86
N ILE A 27 -18.62 -12.96 32.98
CA ILE A 27 -19.58 -11.88 32.67
C ILE A 27 -19.13 -10.45 33.08
N SER A 28 -19.03 -9.62 32.02
CA SER A 28 -19.13 -8.15 31.94
C SER A 28 -18.13 -7.28 32.68
N ASN A 29 -17.30 -6.58 31.90
CA ASN A 29 -17.26 -5.11 31.95
C ASN A 29 -16.74 -4.55 30.62
N GLU A 30 -17.62 -3.84 29.90
CA GLU A 30 -17.23 -2.70 29.06
C GLU A 30 -16.76 -1.60 30.02
N GLU A 31 -15.48 -1.26 29.96
CA GLU A 31 -14.84 -0.07 30.54
C GLU A 31 -13.41 -0.15 29.99
N GLY A 32 -12.81 0.80 29.30
CA GLY A 32 -13.10 2.17 28.91
C GLY A 32 -11.80 2.57 28.19
N TRP A 33 -11.87 3.54 27.28
CA TRP A 33 -10.66 4.14 26.74
C TRP A 33 -9.88 4.72 27.93
N GLU A 34 -8.81 4.05 28.35
CA GLU A 34 -7.89 4.64 29.33
C GLU A 34 -7.22 5.83 28.65
N ASP A 35 -7.50 6.99 29.22
CA ASP A 35 -6.92 8.27 28.91
C ASP A 35 -5.41 8.13 28.73
N VAL A 36 -4.92 8.39 27.51
CA VAL A 36 -3.49 8.67 27.28
C VAL A 36 -3.22 9.97 28.02
N GLU A 37 -2.59 9.88 29.19
CA GLU A 37 -2.01 11.06 29.83
C GLU A 37 -0.99 11.67 28.84
N PRO A 38 -0.95 13.00 28.68
CA PRO A 38 0.08 13.63 27.88
C PRO A 38 1.41 13.46 28.60
N ASP A 39 2.18 12.46 28.18
CA ASP A 39 3.57 12.29 28.57
C ASP A 39 4.37 13.49 28.05
N ASP A 40 4.58 14.47 28.92
CA ASP A 40 5.59 15.50 28.77
C ASP A 40 6.95 14.84 29.09
N GLU A 41 7.40 13.92 28.22
CA GLU A 41 8.67 13.22 28.32
C GLU A 41 9.83 14.18 28.01
N THR A 42 10.19 15.05 28.97
CA THR A 42 11.45 15.78 28.91
C THR A 42 12.60 14.78 29.04
N GLN A 43 13.27 14.45 27.93
CA GLN A 43 14.45 13.57 27.96
C GLN A 43 15.66 14.32 28.53
N PRO A 44 16.39 13.74 29.50
CA PRO A 44 17.59 14.36 30.06
C PRO A 44 18.75 14.36 29.04
N VAL A 45 19.45 15.49 28.92
CA VAL A 45 20.48 15.72 27.88
C VAL A 45 21.82 16.06 28.51
N ILE A 46 22.92 15.56 27.93
CA ILE A 46 24.29 15.87 28.37
C ILE A 46 24.75 17.20 27.75
N GLY A 47 25.41 18.03 28.54
CA GLY A 47 25.94 19.32 28.12
C GLY A 47 26.97 19.24 26.99
N LEU A 48 26.97 20.26 26.12
CA LEU A 48 27.94 20.37 25.01
C LEU A 48 29.40 20.55 25.50
N PHE A 49 29.59 21.25 26.62
CA PHE A 49 30.91 21.64 27.14
C PHE A 49 31.30 20.96 28.46
N SER A 50 30.46 20.04 28.96
CA SER A 50 30.66 19.37 30.25
C SER A 50 29.83 18.10 30.34
N ASP A 51 30.27 17.14 31.16
CA ASP A 51 29.53 15.90 31.44
C ASP A 51 28.29 16.09 32.36
N LYS A 52 27.84 17.33 32.54
CA LYS A 52 26.65 17.66 33.32
C LYS A 52 25.39 17.27 32.55
N VAL A 53 24.47 16.60 33.23
CA VAL A 53 23.15 16.24 32.69
C VAL A 53 22.14 17.35 33.03
N TYR A 54 21.34 17.72 32.04
CA TYR A 54 20.29 18.73 32.11
C TYR A 54 18.92 18.07 32.01
N PRO A 55 17.88 18.64 32.62
CA PRO A 55 16.52 18.10 32.54
C PRO A 55 15.95 18.15 31.11
N ASP A 56 16.35 19.14 30.31
CA ASP A 56 15.85 19.36 28.95
C ASP A 56 16.90 20.07 28.07
N VAL A 57 16.70 20.04 26.75
CA VAL A 57 17.58 20.67 25.75
C VAL A 57 17.68 22.18 25.95
N HIS A 58 16.58 22.85 26.30
CA HIS A 58 16.52 24.30 26.43
C HIS A 58 17.41 24.80 27.58
N SER A 59 17.33 24.16 28.75
CA SER A 59 18.19 24.40 29.91
C SER A 59 19.67 24.22 29.57
N MET A 60 20.02 23.22 28.74
CA MET A 60 21.38 22.96 28.30
C MET A 60 21.90 24.03 27.32
N LEU A 61 21.08 24.44 26.35
CA LEU A 61 21.42 25.49 25.39
C LEU A 61 21.57 26.86 26.07
N GLN A 62 20.71 27.16 27.04
CA GLN A 62 20.79 28.40 27.80
C GLN A 62 22.08 28.47 28.64
N GLU A 63 22.48 27.40 29.32
CA GLU A 63 23.76 27.38 30.05
C GLU A 63 24.97 27.48 29.10
N SER A 64 24.91 26.83 27.93
CA SER A 64 25.95 26.91 26.89
C SER A 64 26.12 28.34 26.38
N LYS A 65 25.01 29.07 26.21
CA LYS A 65 25.01 30.48 25.84
C LYS A 65 25.58 31.37 26.95
N ASP A 66 25.13 31.20 28.18
CA ASP A 66 25.49 32.08 29.30
C ASP A 66 26.93 31.88 29.79
N LYS A 67 27.43 30.64 29.83
CA LYS A 67 28.78 30.33 30.35
C LYS A 67 29.85 30.22 29.29
N HIS A 68 29.50 29.74 28.09
CA HIS A 68 30.45 29.45 27.02
C HIS A 68 30.29 30.40 25.82
N GLY A 69 29.31 31.30 25.84
CA GLY A 69 29.03 32.19 24.71
C GLY A 69 28.61 31.45 23.44
N PHE A 70 28.19 30.19 23.58
CA PHE A 70 27.89 29.29 22.47
C PHE A 70 26.38 29.23 22.25
N ASP A 71 25.90 29.89 21.20
CA ASP A 71 24.49 29.94 20.83
C ASP A 71 24.25 29.07 19.60
N LEU A 72 23.88 27.80 19.83
CA LEU A 72 23.70 26.80 18.77
C LEU A 72 22.66 27.25 17.72
N ARG A 73 21.54 27.81 18.18
CA ARG A 73 20.44 28.31 17.33
C ARG A 73 20.95 29.41 16.41
N LYS A 74 21.67 30.37 16.97
CA LYS A 74 22.27 31.47 16.19
C LYS A 74 23.30 30.96 15.17
N ILE A 75 24.18 30.03 15.57
CA ILE A 75 25.21 29.50 14.68
C ILE A 75 24.59 28.69 13.53
N ARG A 76 23.56 27.88 13.81
CA ARG A 76 22.80 27.15 12.78
C ARG A 76 22.25 28.11 11.73
N LYS A 77 21.64 29.21 12.16
CA LYS A 77 21.06 30.23 11.28
C LYS A 77 22.12 31.06 10.54
N ASP A 78 23.18 31.47 11.22
CA ASP A 78 24.24 32.31 10.64
C ASP A 78 25.05 31.56 9.58
N LEU A 79 25.19 30.23 9.72
CA LEU A 79 25.93 29.37 8.79
C LEU A 79 25.05 28.55 7.83
N ASP A 80 23.73 28.77 7.84
CA ASP A 80 22.74 28.06 7.01
C ASP A 80 22.91 26.54 7.07
N LEU A 81 22.96 26.00 8.30
CA LEU A 81 23.18 24.57 8.53
C LEU A 81 21.88 23.79 8.43
N ASP A 82 21.88 22.78 7.56
CA ASP A 82 20.90 21.72 7.52
C ASP A 82 21.04 20.79 8.76
N PHE A 83 20.12 19.83 8.90
CA PHE A 83 20.12 18.88 10.02
C PHE A 83 21.47 18.16 10.15
N LEU A 84 22.01 17.64 9.04
CA LEU A 84 23.32 16.97 9.03
C LEU A 84 24.47 17.93 9.37
N GLY A 85 24.44 19.17 8.89
CA GLY A 85 25.39 20.20 9.27
C GLY A 85 25.35 20.53 10.75
N THR A 86 24.17 20.49 11.36
CA THR A 86 23.97 20.71 12.81
C THR A 86 24.49 19.53 13.62
N ILE A 87 24.27 18.28 13.18
CA ILE A 87 24.90 17.09 13.77
C ILE A 87 26.42 17.20 13.75
N LYS A 88 27.00 17.55 12.58
CA LYS A 88 28.44 17.72 12.42
C LYS A 88 28.99 18.79 13.37
N LEU A 89 28.28 19.91 13.53
CA LEU A 89 28.65 20.98 14.46
C LEU A 89 28.65 20.48 15.92
N VAL A 90 27.59 19.79 16.35
CA VAL A 90 27.48 19.25 17.73
C VAL A 90 28.59 18.25 18.01
N ASN A 91 28.82 17.30 17.10
CA ASN A 91 29.89 16.31 17.24
C ASN A 91 31.28 16.94 17.18
N TYR A 92 31.49 17.94 16.33
CA TYR A 92 32.73 18.72 16.31
C TYR A 92 32.99 19.39 17.67
N VAL A 93 32.02 20.12 18.21
CA VAL A 93 32.13 20.79 19.52
C VAL A 93 32.46 19.78 20.62
N ARG A 94 31.73 18.66 20.69
CA ARG A 94 31.98 17.61 21.68
C ARG A 94 33.35 16.95 21.51
N SER A 95 33.81 16.75 20.27
CA SER A 95 35.14 16.20 19.99
C SER A 95 36.26 17.14 20.45
N GLN A 96 36.09 18.46 20.26
CA GLN A 96 37.03 19.48 20.69
C GLN A 96 37.08 19.56 22.22
N VAL A 97 35.93 19.54 22.88
CA VAL A 97 35.83 19.52 24.34
C VAL A 97 36.49 18.28 24.93
N LYS A 98 36.25 17.10 24.35
CA LYS A 98 36.91 15.84 24.74
C LYS A 98 38.43 15.88 24.56
N ALA A 99 38.92 16.62 23.56
CA ALA A 99 40.34 16.88 23.34
C ALA A 99 40.93 17.99 24.25
N GLY A 100 40.12 18.57 25.14
CA GLY A 100 40.54 19.61 26.09
C GLY A 100 40.39 21.05 25.59
N ASN A 101 39.80 21.27 24.41
CA ASN A 101 39.52 22.60 23.87
C ASN A 101 38.11 23.06 24.27
N THR A 102 38.05 24.02 25.20
CA THR A 102 36.79 24.56 25.73
C THR A 102 36.23 25.73 24.91
N ASN A 103 36.89 26.16 23.83
CA ASN A 103 36.43 27.22 22.95
C ASN A 103 36.65 26.86 21.46
N PRO A 104 35.83 25.93 20.92
CA PRO A 104 35.96 25.47 19.54
C PRO A 104 35.67 26.59 18.53
N ASP A 105 36.47 26.66 17.47
CA ASP A 105 36.30 27.61 16.38
C ASP A 105 35.14 27.16 15.48
N VAL A 106 34.06 27.93 15.49
CA VAL A 106 32.81 27.71 14.74
C VAL A 106 32.51 28.87 13.78
N SER A 107 33.54 29.60 13.35
CA SER A 107 33.40 30.78 12.49
C SER A 107 33.07 30.48 11.03
N SER A 108 33.28 29.25 10.55
CA SER A 108 32.95 28.79 9.20
C SER A 108 32.57 27.31 9.21
N LYS A 109 31.70 26.91 8.27
CA LYS A 109 31.29 25.51 8.03
C LYS A 109 32.47 24.60 7.70
N ASP A 110 33.50 25.12 7.02
CA ASP A 110 34.70 24.35 6.63
C ASP A 110 35.43 23.70 7.83
N LYS A 111 35.26 24.25 9.04
CA LYS A 111 35.91 23.77 10.26
C LYS A 111 35.36 22.43 10.76
N PHE A 112 34.14 22.10 10.35
CA PHE A 112 33.42 20.90 10.81
C PHE A 112 32.70 20.19 9.67
N GLU A 113 33.12 20.41 8.42
CA GLU A 113 32.52 19.77 7.24
C GLU A 113 32.91 18.29 7.08
N ASP A 114 34.00 17.86 7.74
CA ASP A 114 34.53 16.50 7.67
C ASP A 114 33.45 15.44 8.01
N GLU A 115 33.37 14.39 7.19
CA GLU A 115 32.44 13.28 7.39
C GLU A 115 32.69 12.52 8.70
N ALA A 116 33.89 12.62 9.28
CA ALA A 116 34.18 12.07 10.60
C ALA A 116 33.21 12.59 11.68
N TYR A 117 32.65 13.80 11.51
CA TYR A 117 31.70 14.39 12.46
C TYR A 117 30.25 13.92 12.28
N LEU A 118 29.97 13.05 11.29
CA LEU A 118 28.68 12.35 11.22
C LEU A 118 28.58 11.21 12.22
N LYS A 119 29.71 10.78 12.80
CA LYS A 119 29.73 9.76 13.85
C LYS A 119 29.52 10.41 15.22
N PRO A 120 28.49 10.00 16.00
CA PRO A 120 28.27 10.53 17.34
C PRO A 120 29.49 10.37 18.25
N VAL A 121 29.86 11.44 18.94
CA VAL A 121 30.94 11.40 19.96
C VAL A 121 30.44 10.77 21.26
N LEU A 122 29.15 10.87 21.52
CA LEU A 122 28.44 10.32 22.68
C LEU A 122 27.43 9.27 22.17
N GLU A 123 27.44 8.10 22.80
CA GLU A 123 26.48 7.03 22.52
C GLU A 123 25.11 7.44 23.07
N ASP A 124 24.04 7.21 22.29
CA ASP A 124 22.66 7.61 22.63
C ASP A 124 22.49 9.10 22.96
N ASP A 125 23.02 9.98 22.11
CA ASP A 125 22.98 11.42 22.31
C ASP A 125 21.57 12.00 22.09
N ALA A 126 20.81 12.14 23.17
CA ALA A 126 19.48 12.75 23.21
C ALA A 126 19.40 14.10 22.46
N LEU A 127 20.46 14.91 22.50
CA LEU A 127 20.49 16.19 21.79
C LEU A 127 20.36 16.03 20.27
N LEU A 128 20.96 14.99 19.68
CA LEU A 128 20.95 14.78 18.23
C LEU A 128 19.56 14.39 17.70
N TYR A 129 18.72 13.81 18.55
CA TYR A 129 17.35 13.45 18.21
C TYR A 129 16.38 14.63 18.32
N SER A 130 16.71 15.64 19.12
CA SER A 130 15.87 16.82 19.35
C SER A 130 16.38 18.08 18.64
N LEU A 131 17.23 17.95 17.63
CA LEU A 131 17.81 19.11 16.89
C LEU A 131 16.79 19.86 16.03
N ASP A 132 15.67 19.22 15.66
CA ASP A 132 14.61 19.87 14.89
C ASP A 132 13.72 20.76 15.76
N ASP A 133 13.50 20.37 17.03
CA ASP A 133 12.64 21.08 17.98
C ASP A 133 13.37 22.25 18.70
N ILE A 134 14.66 22.48 18.40
CA ILE A 134 15.41 23.54 19.08
C ILE A 134 14.94 24.93 18.69
N ASP A 135 14.18 25.12 17.61
CA ASP A 135 13.79 26.43 17.10
C ASP A 135 12.40 26.90 17.58
N ASP A 136 11.67 26.07 18.33
CA ASP A 136 10.36 26.41 18.88
C ASP A 136 10.50 27.34 20.08
N GLU A 137 10.34 28.65 19.85
CA GLU A 137 9.88 29.58 20.89
C GLU A 137 8.40 29.85 20.70
N GLU A 138 7.62 29.64 21.77
CA GLU A 138 6.23 30.05 21.91
C GLU A 138 6.06 31.54 21.56
N SER A 139 5.73 31.82 20.30
CA SER A 139 5.26 33.12 19.87
C SER A 139 3.74 33.14 20.00
N ALA A 140 3.26 33.65 21.14
CA ALA A 140 1.85 33.86 21.40
C ALA A 140 1.28 34.93 20.44
N THR A 141 0.52 34.53 19.40
CA THR A 141 -0.55 35.35 18.80
C THR A 141 -1.68 34.52 18.17
N VAL A 142 -2.80 34.52 18.90
CA VAL A 142 -4.23 34.55 18.52
C VAL A 142 -4.68 33.96 17.16
N GLY A 143 -5.64 33.02 17.22
CA GLY A 143 -6.73 32.97 16.22
C GLY A 143 -7.04 31.64 15.54
N ALA A 144 -6.92 30.51 16.23
CA ALA A 144 -7.63 29.25 15.96
C ALA A 144 -7.51 28.42 17.25
N THR A 145 -8.43 27.49 17.53
CA THR A 145 -8.23 26.66 18.73
C THR A 145 -6.94 25.87 18.55
N GLU A 146 -6.14 25.79 19.61
CA GLU A 146 -4.83 25.13 19.62
C GLU A 146 -4.92 23.71 19.06
N ALA A 147 -6.03 23.02 19.33
CA ALA A 147 -6.35 21.71 18.78
C ALA A 147 -6.54 21.71 17.24
N GLU A 148 -7.19 22.71 16.65
CA GLU A 148 -7.39 22.78 15.19
C GLU A 148 -6.09 23.06 14.45
N ARG A 149 -5.22 23.92 15.00
CA ARG A 149 -3.87 24.14 14.43
C ARG A 149 -3.02 22.89 14.53
N ARG A 150 -3.04 22.23 15.69
CA ARG A 150 -2.27 21.00 15.93
C ARG A 150 -2.74 19.85 15.06
N VAL A 151 -4.05 19.76 14.75
CA VAL A 151 -4.57 18.75 13.81
C VAL A 151 -4.09 19.03 12.37
N ILE A 152 -4.09 20.29 11.94
CA ILE A 152 -3.60 20.66 10.60
C ILE A 152 -2.09 20.42 10.48
N GLU A 153 -1.30 20.83 11.49
CA GLU A 153 0.14 20.56 11.55
C GLU A 153 0.43 19.07 11.56
N LEU A 154 -0.28 18.29 12.39
CA LEU A 154 -0.11 16.84 12.43
C LEU A 154 -0.48 16.19 11.10
N GLN A 155 -1.49 16.69 10.38
CA GLN A 155 -1.84 16.18 9.05
C GLN A 155 -0.75 16.48 8.01
N GLU A 156 -0.23 17.72 7.99
CA GLU A 156 0.87 18.12 7.10
C GLU A 156 2.16 17.36 7.42
N ASP A 157 2.45 17.13 8.71
CA ASP A 157 3.58 16.33 9.17
C ASP A 157 3.44 14.88 8.76
N LEU A 158 2.24 14.30 8.85
CA LEU A 158 1.99 12.91 8.49
C LEU A 158 2.14 12.71 6.96
N GLU A 159 1.65 13.65 6.15
CA GLU A 159 1.88 13.64 4.70
C GLU A 159 3.36 13.82 4.35
N ARG A 160 4.06 14.72 5.04
CA ARG A 160 5.50 14.94 4.87
C ARG A 160 6.29 13.69 5.24
N LEU A 161 5.98 13.05 6.36
CA LEU A 161 6.63 11.82 6.83
C LEU A 161 6.35 10.66 5.87
N GLN A 162 5.13 10.54 5.35
CA GLN A 162 4.78 9.54 4.34
C GLN A 162 5.57 9.76 3.03
N SER A 163 5.72 11.01 2.60
CA SER A 163 6.53 11.35 1.42
C SER A 163 8.01 11.04 1.65
N GLN A 164 8.57 11.46 2.79
CA GLN A 164 9.96 11.17 3.16
C GLN A 164 10.22 9.67 3.31
N PHE A 165 9.28 8.92 3.88
CA PHE A 165 9.38 7.47 4.00
C PHE A 165 9.36 6.79 2.63
N THR A 166 8.56 7.32 1.69
CA THR A 166 8.51 6.83 0.31
C THR A 166 9.82 7.12 -0.43
N GLU A 167 10.35 8.34 -0.32
CA GLU A 167 11.65 8.70 -0.91
C GLU A 167 12.81 7.91 -0.30
N TYR A 168 12.82 7.74 1.03
CA TYR A 168 13.82 6.93 1.71
C TYR A 168 13.76 5.46 1.25
N ARG A 169 12.56 4.89 1.12
CA ARG A 169 12.37 3.54 0.57
C ARG A 169 12.91 3.42 -0.85
N MET A 170 12.62 4.39 -1.71
CA MET A 170 13.14 4.40 -3.08
C MET A 170 14.67 4.53 -3.12
N ALA A 171 15.25 5.36 -2.26
CA ALA A 171 16.70 5.51 -2.15
C ALA A 171 17.38 4.24 -1.63
N VAL A 172 16.79 3.57 -0.63
CA VAL A 172 17.27 2.27 -0.12
C VAL A 172 17.15 1.20 -1.18
N GLN A 173 16.04 1.15 -1.92
CA GLN A 173 15.84 0.22 -3.03
C GLN A 173 16.92 0.40 -4.10
N LYS A 174 17.18 1.64 -4.53
CA LYS A 174 18.22 1.97 -5.51
C LYS A 174 19.62 1.61 -5.00
N SER A 175 19.90 1.86 -3.71
CA SER A 175 21.17 1.48 -3.08
C SER A 175 21.37 -0.04 -3.03
N MET A 176 20.30 -0.80 -2.76
CA MET A 176 20.33 -2.26 -2.78
C MET A 176 20.52 -2.82 -4.20
N GLU A 177 19.87 -2.22 -5.21
CA GLU A 177 20.08 -2.55 -6.64
C GLU A 177 21.54 -2.31 -7.08
N GLU A 178 22.13 -1.20 -6.63
CA GLU A 178 23.55 -0.88 -6.89
C GLU A 178 24.54 -1.79 -6.14
N GLN A 179 24.15 -2.36 -5.00
CA GLN A 179 24.97 -3.34 -4.26
C GLN A 179 24.89 -4.74 -4.86
N LEU A 180 23.69 -5.17 -5.29
CA LEU A 180 23.47 -6.49 -5.88
C LEU A 180 24.07 -6.60 -7.29
N SER A 181 23.99 -5.53 -8.09
CA SER A 181 24.69 -5.47 -9.39
C SER A 181 26.22 -5.63 -9.25
N LYS A 182 26.81 -5.13 -8.15
CA LYS A 182 28.24 -5.31 -7.83
C LYS A 182 28.58 -6.69 -7.28
N GLU A 183 27.61 -7.44 -6.75
CA GLU A 183 27.80 -8.82 -6.30
C GLU A 183 27.69 -9.82 -7.46
N ASP A 184 26.81 -9.57 -8.43
CA ASP A 184 26.71 -10.35 -9.67
C ASP A 184 27.98 -10.23 -10.55
N GLU A 185 28.66 -9.08 -10.56
CA GLU A 185 29.96 -8.93 -11.23
C GLU A 185 31.12 -9.70 -10.56
N LYS A 186 30.97 -10.07 -9.27
CA LYS A 186 32.01 -10.80 -8.51
C LYS A 186 31.91 -12.32 -8.64
N LEU A 187 30.79 -12.85 -9.13
CA LEU A 187 30.64 -14.25 -9.50
C LEU A 187 31.20 -14.45 -10.91
N GLY A 188 32.47 -14.87 -11.00
CA GLY A 188 33.24 -14.92 -12.24
C GLY A 188 32.64 -15.74 -13.40
N PRO A 189 33.18 -15.58 -14.62
CA PRO A 189 32.53 -15.97 -15.86
C PRO A 189 32.60 -17.49 -16.09
N SER A 190 31.45 -18.09 -16.46
CA SER A 190 31.42 -19.39 -17.13
C SER A 190 31.69 -19.24 -18.63
N PRO A 191 32.27 -20.26 -19.31
CA PRO A 191 32.92 -20.07 -20.60
C PRO A 191 31.94 -19.77 -21.73
N SER A 192 32.39 -18.88 -22.61
CA SER A 192 31.69 -18.29 -23.74
C SER A 192 31.23 -19.29 -24.82
N GLY A 193 29.98 -19.13 -25.23
CA GLY A 193 29.49 -19.39 -26.59
C GLY A 193 28.77 -18.13 -27.08
N PRO A 194 28.93 -17.70 -28.35
CA PRO A 194 28.49 -16.39 -28.77
C PRO A 194 27.00 -16.38 -29.11
N SER A 195 26.20 -15.71 -28.28
CA SER A 195 25.01 -15.01 -28.77
C SER A 195 24.66 -13.88 -27.82
N ASP A 196 25.15 -12.67 -28.11
CA ASP A 196 24.47 -11.44 -27.69
C ASP A 196 23.12 -11.39 -28.41
N LYS A 197 22.14 -12.13 -27.88
CA LYS A 197 20.75 -11.86 -28.20
C LYS A 197 20.36 -10.64 -27.41
N LYS A 198 20.25 -9.49 -28.09
CA LYS A 198 19.49 -8.35 -27.56
C LYS A 198 18.11 -8.87 -27.15
N MET A 199 17.80 -8.79 -25.86
CA MET A 199 16.45 -9.03 -25.36
C MET A 199 15.49 -8.05 -26.05
N SER A 200 14.30 -8.52 -26.36
CA SER A 200 13.23 -7.66 -26.85
C SER A 200 12.68 -6.81 -25.70
N LYS A 201 12.10 -5.65 -26.02
CA LYS A 201 11.46 -4.78 -25.01
C LYS A 201 10.35 -5.48 -24.20
N ILE A 202 9.75 -6.53 -24.76
CA ILE A 202 8.73 -7.34 -24.09
C ILE A 202 9.39 -8.26 -23.06
N GLU A 203 10.48 -8.93 -23.43
CA GLU A 203 11.24 -9.78 -22.51
C GLU A 203 11.87 -8.97 -21.36
N GLU A 204 12.32 -7.73 -21.63
CA GLU A 204 12.79 -6.79 -20.60
C GLU A 204 11.66 -6.42 -19.62
N ALA A 205 10.51 -5.96 -20.12
CA ALA A 205 9.37 -5.60 -19.29
C ALA A 205 8.81 -6.80 -18.48
N GLU A 206 8.86 -8.01 -19.03
CA GLU A 206 8.53 -9.23 -18.29
C GLU A 206 9.53 -9.51 -17.18
N SER A 207 10.83 -9.36 -17.44
CA SER A 207 11.88 -9.54 -16.45
C SER A 207 11.71 -8.55 -15.28
N ASP A 208 11.53 -7.27 -15.60
CA ASP A 208 11.35 -6.20 -14.60
C ASP A 208 10.13 -6.45 -13.71
N TYR A 209 9.02 -6.91 -14.30
CA TYR A 209 7.85 -7.36 -13.55
C TYR A 209 8.21 -8.48 -12.56
N PHE A 210 8.83 -9.59 -12.98
CA PHE A 210 9.12 -10.68 -12.04
C PHE A 210 10.16 -10.31 -10.97
N VAL A 211 11.08 -9.40 -11.29
CA VAL A 211 12.05 -8.84 -10.34
C VAL A 211 11.33 -8.01 -9.28
N SER A 212 10.34 -7.17 -9.64
CA SER A 212 9.59 -6.37 -8.67
C SER A 212 8.89 -7.23 -7.60
N TYR A 213 8.38 -8.41 -7.99
CA TYR A 213 7.79 -9.38 -7.05
C TYR A 213 8.80 -10.21 -6.24
N SER A 214 10.11 -10.02 -6.43
CA SER A 214 11.12 -10.69 -5.59
C SER A 214 11.36 -9.96 -4.25
N TYR A 215 10.91 -8.71 -4.13
CA TYR A 215 11.14 -7.85 -2.96
C TYR A 215 10.06 -8.03 -1.89
N ASN A 216 10.44 -7.98 -0.61
CA ASN A 216 9.50 -8.20 0.50
C ASN A 216 8.41 -7.12 0.58
N ALA A 217 8.71 -5.89 0.17
CA ALA A 217 7.86 -4.74 0.42
C ALA A 217 6.52 -4.78 -0.36
N ILE A 218 6.52 -5.36 -1.57
CA ILE A 218 5.28 -5.53 -2.36
C ILE A 218 4.40 -6.61 -1.73
N HIS A 219 4.99 -7.72 -1.25
CA HIS A 219 4.27 -8.78 -0.55
C HIS A 219 3.72 -8.31 0.79
N GLU A 220 4.45 -7.46 1.52
CA GLU A 220 3.97 -6.87 2.76
C GLU A 220 2.74 -5.99 2.54
N SER A 221 2.77 -5.10 1.53
CA SER A 221 1.61 -4.27 1.17
C SER A 221 0.40 -5.13 0.81
N MET A 222 0.62 -6.14 -0.04
CA MET A 222 -0.40 -7.11 -0.43
C MET A 222 -0.99 -7.90 0.75
N LEU A 223 -0.17 -8.31 1.72
CA LEU A 223 -0.63 -9.06 2.90
C LEU A 223 -1.31 -8.16 3.94
N LYS A 224 -0.94 -6.88 4.02
CA LYS A 224 -1.60 -5.88 4.88
C LYS A 224 -2.93 -5.39 4.33
N ASP A 225 -3.18 -5.56 3.03
CA ASP A 225 -4.49 -5.37 2.43
C ASP A 225 -5.46 -6.45 2.94
N THR A 226 -6.20 -6.10 3.99
CA THR A 226 -7.15 -7.00 4.65
C THR A 226 -8.38 -7.23 3.78
N VAL A 227 -8.88 -6.25 3.04
CA VAL A 227 -10.02 -6.42 2.13
C VAL A 227 -9.71 -7.51 1.12
N ARG A 228 -8.53 -7.45 0.50
CA ARG A 228 -8.04 -8.48 -0.43
C ARG A 228 -7.91 -9.82 0.27
N THR A 229 -7.05 -9.89 1.28
CA THR A 229 -6.60 -11.18 1.83
C THR A 229 -7.72 -11.90 2.58
N ASP A 230 -8.56 -11.15 3.30
CA ASP A 230 -9.69 -11.71 4.04
C ASP A 230 -10.79 -12.18 3.09
N SER A 231 -11.06 -11.49 1.97
CA SER A 231 -12.06 -11.96 1.00
C SER A 231 -11.74 -13.35 0.45
N TYR A 232 -10.47 -13.62 0.09
CA TYR A 232 -10.07 -14.97 -0.31
C TYR A 232 -10.19 -15.96 0.85
N ARG A 233 -9.67 -15.60 2.03
CA ARG A 233 -9.71 -16.45 3.23
C ARG A 233 -11.14 -16.85 3.57
N ASP A 234 -12.04 -15.88 3.65
CA ASP A 234 -13.41 -16.04 4.10
C ASP A 234 -14.19 -16.87 3.09
N PHE A 235 -14.03 -16.62 1.77
CA PHE A 235 -14.65 -17.48 0.77
C PHE A 235 -14.18 -18.94 0.90
N ILE A 236 -12.87 -19.17 1.04
CA ILE A 236 -12.30 -20.51 1.17
C ILE A 236 -12.79 -21.20 2.46
N TYR A 237 -12.85 -20.47 3.59
CA TYR A 237 -13.18 -21.02 4.90
C TYR A 237 -14.68 -21.22 5.13
N ASP A 238 -15.51 -20.32 4.62
CA ASP A 238 -16.96 -20.46 4.66
C ASP A 238 -17.43 -21.59 3.72
N ASN A 239 -16.63 -21.89 2.69
CA ASN A 239 -16.91 -22.93 1.71
C ASN A 239 -15.93 -24.12 1.76
N LYS A 240 -15.39 -24.48 2.93
CA LYS A 240 -14.46 -25.63 3.09
C LYS A 240 -14.94 -26.92 2.43
N HIS A 241 -16.24 -27.15 2.41
CA HIS A 241 -16.86 -28.31 1.77
C HIS A 241 -16.61 -28.38 0.25
N LEU A 242 -16.37 -27.25 -0.42
CA LEU A 242 -15.98 -27.18 -1.84
C LEU A 242 -14.50 -27.55 -2.05
N PHE A 243 -13.63 -27.22 -1.09
CA PHE A 243 -12.19 -27.46 -1.17
C PHE A 243 -11.77 -28.84 -0.66
N LYS A 244 -12.58 -29.43 0.23
CA LYS A 244 -12.27 -30.73 0.84
C LYS A 244 -12.02 -31.80 -0.21
N ASP A 245 -10.91 -32.50 -0.06
CA ASP A 245 -10.47 -33.61 -0.93
C ASP A 245 -10.22 -33.21 -2.40
N LYS A 246 -10.14 -31.89 -2.71
CA LYS A 246 -9.92 -31.37 -4.06
C LYS A 246 -8.45 -31.08 -4.39
N VAL A 247 -8.16 -31.05 -5.69
CA VAL A 247 -6.88 -30.57 -6.21
C VAL A 247 -7.05 -29.10 -6.63
N VAL A 248 -6.24 -28.21 -6.04
CA VAL A 248 -6.30 -26.76 -6.26
C VAL A 248 -5.04 -26.29 -6.98
N LEU A 249 -5.18 -25.39 -7.95
CA LEU A 249 -4.08 -24.65 -8.56
C LEU A 249 -4.11 -23.20 -8.07
N ASP A 250 -2.99 -22.73 -7.54
CA ASP A 250 -2.76 -21.33 -7.17
C ASP A 250 -1.83 -20.69 -8.22
N VAL A 251 -2.37 -19.82 -9.08
CA VAL A 251 -1.63 -19.18 -10.18
C VAL A 251 -1.12 -17.82 -9.73
N GLY A 252 0.21 -17.64 -9.73
CA GLY A 252 0.88 -16.48 -9.15
C GLY A 252 0.85 -16.52 -7.64
N CYS A 253 1.32 -17.62 -7.05
CA CYS A 253 1.12 -17.88 -5.63
C CYS A 253 1.86 -16.91 -4.69
N GLY A 254 2.86 -16.17 -5.18
CA GLY A 254 3.67 -15.27 -4.38
C GLY A 254 4.27 -15.96 -3.17
N THR A 255 3.93 -15.49 -1.96
CA THR A 255 4.36 -16.07 -0.67
C THR A 255 3.66 -17.39 -0.31
N GLY A 256 2.66 -17.83 -1.07
CA GLY A 256 1.89 -19.06 -0.83
C GLY A 256 0.73 -18.90 0.15
N ILE A 257 0.31 -17.67 0.48
CA ILE A 257 -0.76 -17.41 1.45
C ILE A 257 -2.09 -18.05 1.05
N LEU A 258 -2.53 -17.89 -0.21
CA LEU A 258 -3.78 -18.45 -0.71
C LEU A 258 -3.73 -19.98 -0.76
N SER A 259 -2.58 -20.52 -1.16
CA SER A 259 -2.28 -21.95 -1.10
C SER A 259 -2.44 -22.52 0.32
N MET A 260 -1.93 -21.82 1.34
CA MET A 260 -2.08 -22.24 2.74
C MET A 260 -3.53 -22.17 3.23
N PHE A 261 -4.33 -21.18 2.80
CA PHE A 261 -5.77 -21.17 3.08
C PHE A 261 -6.47 -22.39 2.47
N CYS A 262 -6.17 -22.74 1.22
CA CYS A 262 -6.73 -23.90 0.56
C CYS A 262 -6.35 -25.21 1.27
N ALA A 263 -5.08 -25.38 1.65
CA ALA A 263 -4.62 -26.55 2.39
C ALA A 263 -5.32 -26.67 3.75
N LYS A 264 -5.42 -25.55 4.50
CA LYS A 264 -6.12 -25.49 5.80
C LYS A 264 -7.63 -25.73 5.67
N ALA A 265 -8.21 -25.48 4.50
CA ALA A 265 -9.60 -25.79 4.18
C ALA A 265 -9.87 -27.26 3.85
N GLY A 266 -8.81 -28.08 3.75
CA GLY A 266 -8.91 -29.53 3.52
C GLY A 266 -8.66 -29.95 2.07
N ALA A 267 -8.05 -29.10 1.24
CA ALA A 267 -7.61 -29.50 -0.08
C ALA A 267 -6.70 -30.74 -0.01
N LYS A 268 -6.94 -31.71 -0.89
CA LYS A 268 -6.12 -32.93 -0.99
C LYS A 268 -4.71 -32.60 -1.48
N LYS A 269 -4.60 -31.66 -2.40
CA LYS A 269 -3.35 -31.19 -2.98
C LYS A 269 -3.52 -29.76 -3.46
N VAL A 270 -2.52 -28.92 -3.21
CA VAL A 270 -2.42 -27.58 -3.79
C VAL A 270 -1.16 -27.52 -4.65
N ILE A 271 -1.27 -26.98 -5.85
CA ILE A 271 -0.14 -26.76 -6.75
C ILE A 271 0.03 -25.25 -6.87
N SER A 272 1.15 -24.73 -6.40
CA SER A 272 1.42 -23.30 -6.32
C SER A 272 2.44 -22.94 -7.40
N VAL A 273 2.06 -22.11 -8.35
CA VAL A 273 2.91 -21.73 -9.49
C VAL A 273 3.24 -20.26 -9.41
N ASP A 274 4.54 -19.93 -9.45
CA ASP A 274 5.03 -18.56 -9.54
C ASP A 274 6.38 -18.55 -10.26
N ASN A 275 6.65 -17.54 -11.08
CA ASN A 275 7.89 -17.44 -11.82
C ASN A 275 8.98 -16.65 -11.06
N SER A 276 8.58 -15.80 -10.10
CA SER A 276 9.47 -14.96 -9.33
C SER A 276 10.29 -15.77 -8.31
N ASN A 277 11.44 -15.22 -7.87
CA ASN A 277 12.30 -15.83 -6.86
C ASN A 277 11.60 -15.98 -5.49
N ILE A 278 10.49 -15.28 -5.27
CA ILE A 278 9.69 -15.40 -4.04
C ILE A 278 9.25 -16.84 -3.75
N ILE A 279 9.13 -17.69 -4.78
CA ILE A 279 8.68 -19.07 -4.62
C ILE A 279 9.60 -19.90 -3.73
N ASP A 280 10.89 -19.57 -3.63
CA ASP A 280 11.80 -20.26 -2.72
C ASP A 280 11.52 -19.90 -1.25
N ARG A 281 11.14 -18.63 -0.97
CA ARG A 281 10.60 -18.24 0.33
C ARG A 281 9.24 -18.88 0.59
N ALA A 282 8.38 -18.97 -0.42
CA ALA A 282 7.08 -19.64 -0.29
C ALA A 282 7.22 -21.10 0.16
N LYS A 283 8.17 -21.85 -0.41
CA LYS A 283 8.48 -23.23 0.01
C LYS A 283 8.87 -23.29 1.49
N GLU A 284 9.73 -22.39 1.94
CA GLU A 284 10.15 -22.33 3.35
C GLU A 284 8.98 -22.01 4.29
N ILE A 285 8.17 -21.01 3.94
CA ILE A 285 6.96 -20.62 4.69
C ILE A 285 5.99 -21.81 4.78
N ILE A 286 5.70 -22.46 3.66
CA ILE A 286 4.79 -23.60 3.57
C ILE A 286 5.27 -24.77 4.43
N TYR A 287 6.57 -25.10 4.34
CA TYR A 287 7.18 -26.17 5.14
C TYR A 287 7.11 -25.85 6.63
N THR A 288 7.47 -24.63 7.02
CA THR A 288 7.44 -24.16 8.42
C THR A 288 6.04 -24.24 9.03
N ASN A 289 5.00 -24.01 8.22
CA ASN A 289 3.61 -24.10 8.65
C ASN A 289 3.01 -25.52 8.55
N GLY A 290 3.83 -26.54 8.25
CA GLY A 290 3.41 -27.96 8.24
C GLY A 290 2.59 -28.38 7.02
N PHE A 291 2.61 -27.61 5.93
CA PHE A 291 1.84 -27.89 4.72
C PHE A 291 2.66 -28.49 3.57
N GLY A 292 3.93 -28.82 3.80
CA GLY A 292 4.84 -29.34 2.77
C GLY A 292 4.37 -30.64 2.09
N ASP A 293 3.55 -31.46 2.76
CA ASP A 293 3.00 -32.69 2.19
C ASP A 293 1.76 -32.46 1.30
N VAL A 294 1.12 -31.30 1.43
CA VAL A 294 -0.13 -30.95 0.73
C VAL A 294 0.14 -29.99 -0.44
N ILE A 295 1.06 -29.03 -0.24
CA ILE A 295 1.32 -27.95 -1.18
C ILE A 295 2.62 -28.24 -1.95
N THR A 296 2.54 -28.23 -3.29
CA THR A 296 3.68 -28.39 -4.19
C THR A 296 3.96 -27.08 -4.93
N CYS A 297 5.09 -26.44 -4.65
CA CYS A 297 5.51 -25.23 -5.36
C CYS A 297 6.27 -25.57 -6.66
N ILE A 298 5.91 -24.92 -7.76
CA ILE A 298 6.55 -25.06 -9.07
C ILE A 298 6.99 -23.67 -9.55
N ARG A 299 8.29 -23.51 -9.77
CA ARG A 299 8.83 -22.28 -10.33
C ARG A 299 8.67 -22.26 -11.85
N GLY A 300 8.05 -21.22 -12.37
CA GLY A 300 7.94 -20.98 -13.82
C GLY A 300 6.67 -20.23 -14.21
N LYS A 301 6.59 -19.84 -15.49
CA LYS A 301 5.36 -19.31 -16.10
C LYS A 301 4.33 -20.43 -16.25
N ILE A 302 3.05 -20.16 -15.98
CA ILE A 302 2.00 -21.20 -16.03
C ILE A 302 1.85 -21.82 -17.43
N GLU A 303 2.20 -21.04 -18.45
CA GLU A 303 2.24 -21.41 -19.86
C GLU A 303 3.30 -22.47 -20.18
N GLU A 304 4.42 -22.44 -19.45
CA GLU A 304 5.62 -23.24 -19.71
C GLU A 304 5.74 -24.46 -18.80
N VAL A 305 5.14 -24.41 -17.60
CA VAL A 305 5.19 -25.51 -16.64
C VAL A 305 4.18 -26.62 -16.98
N THR A 306 4.56 -27.86 -16.66
CA THR A 306 3.66 -29.01 -16.71
C THR A 306 3.24 -29.39 -15.30
N LEU A 307 1.94 -29.34 -15.02
CA LEU A 307 1.42 -29.74 -13.71
C LEU A 307 1.59 -31.26 -13.49
N PRO A 308 1.78 -31.72 -12.23
CA PRO A 308 1.88 -33.14 -11.90
C PRO A 308 0.54 -33.91 -12.02
N VAL A 309 -0.51 -33.25 -12.51
CA VAL A 309 -1.85 -33.77 -12.72
C VAL A 309 -2.38 -33.24 -14.05
N PRO A 310 -3.26 -33.98 -14.76
CA PRO A 310 -3.83 -33.51 -16.02
C PRO A 310 -4.85 -32.40 -15.83
N GLN A 311 -5.59 -32.40 -14.71
CA GLN A 311 -6.62 -31.42 -14.41
C GLN A 311 -6.67 -31.11 -12.90
N VAL A 312 -7.22 -29.94 -12.57
CA VAL A 312 -7.49 -29.46 -11.21
C VAL A 312 -8.99 -29.16 -11.04
N ASP A 313 -9.49 -29.28 -9.81
CA ASP A 313 -10.89 -29.02 -9.49
C ASP A 313 -11.17 -27.52 -9.32
N ILE A 314 -10.18 -26.76 -8.82
CA ILE A 314 -10.31 -25.34 -8.46
C ILE A 314 -9.06 -24.60 -8.92
N ILE A 315 -9.25 -23.42 -9.51
CA ILE A 315 -8.19 -22.42 -9.70
C ILE A 315 -8.44 -21.26 -8.76
N VAL A 316 -7.46 -20.94 -7.93
CA VAL A 316 -7.41 -19.74 -7.11
C VAL A 316 -6.30 -18.86 -7.69
N SER A 317 -6.56 -17.56 -7.87
CA SER A 317 -5.52 -16.64 -8.33
C SER A 317 -5.89 -15.22 -7.98
N GLU A 318 -4.93 -14.50 -7.42
CA GLU A 318 -4.98 -13.04 -7.32
C GLU A 318 -4.22 -12.49 -8.52
N TRP A 319 -4.99 -12.07 -9.54
CA TRP A 319 -4.48 -11.66 -10.85
C TRP A 319 -4.75 -10.20 -11.16
N MET A 320 -5.45 -9.50 -10.26
CA MET A 320 -6.03 -8.20 -10.54
C MET A 320 -4.93 -7.14 -10.52
N GLY A 321 -4.77 -6.43 -11.64
CA GLY A 321 -3.88 -5.27 -11.71
C GLY A 321 -4.61 -3.96 -11.41
N TYR A 322 -3.88 -2.84 -11.46
CA TYR A 322 -4.50 -1.51 -11.48
C TYR A 322 -5.48 -1.39 -12.64
N CYS A 323 -6.61 -0.68 -12.42
CA CYS A 323 -7.70 -0.64 -13.40
C CYS A 323 -8.14 -2.06 -13.87
N LEU A 324 -8.03 -3.06 -12.99
CA LEU A 324 -8.28 -4.51 -13.17
C LEU A 324 -7.33 -5.24 -14.12
N LEU A 325 -7.10 -4.70 -15.32
CA LEU A 325 -6.45 -5.41 -16.44
C LEU A 325 -5.01 -4.98 -16.71
N PHE A 326 -4.45 -4.06 -15.94
CA PHE A 326 -3.03 -3.73 -16.01
C PHE A 326 -2.16 -4.94 -15.64
N GLU A 327 -0.91 -4.96 -16.12
CA GLU A 327 0.06 -6.06 -15.98
C GLU A 327 -0.31 -7.40 -16.66
N ALA A 328 -1.52 -7.52 -17.20
CA ALA A 328 -1.98 -8.59 -18.08
C ALA A 328 -1.88 -10.03 -17.50
N MET A 329 -1.85 -10.20 -16.17
CA MET A 329 -1.78 -11.53 -15.55
C MET A 329 -3.03 -12.38 -15.79
N PHE A 330 -4.18 -11.77 -16.10
CA PHE A 330 -5.41 -12.52 -16.36
C PHE A 330 -5.33 -13.44 -17.57
N ASP A 331 -4.49 -13.13 -18.56
CA ASP A 331 -4.22 -14.01 -19.71
C ASP A 331 -3.68 -15.37 -19.26
N SER A 332 -2.74 -15.36 -18.30
CA SER A 332 -2.15 -16.56 -17.70
C SER A 332 -3.19 -17.37 -16.93
N VAL A 333 -4.13 -16.71 -16.26
CA VAL A 333 -5.23 -17.37 -15.56
C VAL A 333 -6.22 -18.00 -16.54
N ILE A 334 -6.53 -17.32 -17.66
CA ILE A 334 -7.35 -17.89 -18.74
C ILE A 334 -6.66 -19.12 -19.36
N TYR A 335 -5.35 -19.04 -19.61
CA TYR A 335 -4.57 -20.19 -20.09
C TYR A 335 -4.66 -21.37 -19.10
N ALA A 336 -4.46 -21.11 -17.81
CA ALA A 336 -4.54 -22.13 -16.77
C ALA A 336 -5.94 -22.78 -16.72
N ARG A 337 -6.99 -21.96 -16.81
CA ARG A 337 -8.39 -22.40 -16.86
C ARG A 337 -8.62 -23.33 -18.05
N ASP A 338 -8.29 -22.88 -19.25
CA ASP A 338 -8.60 -23.61 -20.48
C ASP A 338 -7.80 -24.92 -20.61
N ARG A 339 -6.59 -24.94 -20.04
CA ARG A 339 -5.70 -26.11 -20.08
C ARG A 339 -5.94 -27.10 -18.94
N TYR A 340 -6.10 -26.61 -17.72
CA TYR A 340 -6.02 -27.44 -16.51
C TYR A 340 -7.31 -27.52 -15.70
N LEU A 341 -8.27 -26.61 -15.84
CA LEU A 341 -9.50 -26.71 -15.06
C LEU A 341 -10.38 -27.87 -15.57
N ALA A 342 -10.81 -28.75 -14.66
CA ALA A 342 -11.74 -29.81 -15.00
C ALA A 342 -13.11 -29.24 -15.41
N PRO A 343 -13.91 -29.95 -16.25
CA PRO A 343 -15.29 -29.57 -16.50
C PRO A 343 -16.09 -29.44 -15.19
N GLY A 344 -16.78 -28.31 -15.01
CA GLY A 344 -17.48 -28.00 -13.76
C GLY A 344 -16.58 -27.49 -12.63
N GLY A 345 -15.28 -27.31 -12.89
CA GLY A 345 -14.34 -26.74 -11.93
C GLY A 345 -14.64 -25.28 -11.60
N LEU A 346 -14.13 -24.85 -10.45
CA LEU A 346 -14.41 -23.55 -9.83
C LEU A 346 -13.25 -22.57 -10.07
N MET A 347 -13.58 -21.35 -10.47
CA MET A 347 -12.68 -20.19 -10.45
C MET A 347 -12.89 -19.40 -9.15
N VAL A 348 -11.79 -18.98 -8.53
CA VAL A 348 -11.79 -18.17 -7.31
C VAL A 348 -10.82 -17.00 -7.50
N PRO A 349 -11.31 -15.75 -7.67
CA PRO A 349 -12.73 -15.35 -7.73
C PRO A 349 -13.46 -15.90 -8.96
N SER A 350 -14.79 -15.75 -9.02
CA SER A 350 -15.62 -16.25 -10.11
C SER A 350 -16.00 -15.19 -11.13
N ASP A 351 -16.16 -13.94 -10.68
CA ASP A 351 -16.61 -12.82 -11.50
C ASP A 351 -15.90 -11.53 -11.06
N ALA A 352 -15.70 -10.63 -12.02
CA ALA A 352 -15.26 -9.26 -11.77
C ALA A 352 -16.12 -8.27 -12.56
N THR A 353 -16.20 -7.03 -12.12
CA THR A 353 -16.83 -5.95 -12.90
C THR A 353 -15.95 -4.70 -12.89
N LEU A 354 -15.90 -3.97 -14.00
CA LEU A 354 -15.31 -2.64 -14.07
C LEU A 354 -16.39 -1.56 -14.03
N ARG A 355 -16.12 -0.52 -13.24
CA ARG A 355 -17.00 0.63 -13.04
C ARG A 355 -16.34 1.92 -13.49
N ILE A 356 -17.15 2.85 -13.97
CA ILE A 356 -16.75 4.22 -14.30
C ILE A 356 -17.69 5.22 -13.64
N ALA A 357 -17.13 6.33 -13.17
CA ALA A 357 -17.90 7.47 -12.66
C ALA A 357 -17.28 8.80 -13.10
N PRO A 358 -18.06 9.89 -13.15
CA PRO A 358 -17.50 11.22 -13.35
C PRO A 358 -16.61 11.57 -12.15
N PHE A 359 -15.54 12.32 -12.41
CA PHE A 359 -14.60 12.77 -11.39
C PHE A 359 -14.45 14.30 -11.43
N ALA A 360 -14.57 14.94 -10.27
CA ALA A 360 -14.41 16.37 -10.09
C ALA A 360 -13.69 16.62 -8.76
N ASP A 361 -12.48 17.17 -8.81
CA ASP A 361 -11.62 17.32 -7.65
C ASP A 361 -10.74 18.55 -7.83
N SER A 362 -11.21 19.68 -7.28
CA SER A 362 -10.48 20.94 -7.35
C SER A 362 -9.14 20.89 -6.64
N ASP A 363 -9.02 20.07 -5.59
CA ASP A 363 -7.84 20.02 -4.73
C ASP A 363 -6.74 19.21 -5.41
N LEU A 364 -7.09 18.10 -6.06
CA LEU A 364 -6.17 17.38 -6.93
C LEU A 364 -5.72 18.24 -8.12
N ILE A 365 -6.65 18.96 -8.77
CA ILE A 365 -6.28 19.86 -9.87
C ILE A 365 -5.34 20.96 -9.37
N SER A 366 -5.59 21.53 -8.18
CA SER A 366 -4.75 22.56 -7.59
C SER A 366 -3.33 22.03 -7.30
N SER A 367 -3.24 20.91 -6.58
CA SER A 367 -1.96 20.34 -6.10
C SER A 367 -1.14 19.64 -7.19
N TYR A 368 -1.79 19.05 -8.20
CA TYR A 368 -1.11 18.25 -9.23
C TYR A 368 -0.91 18.99 -10.55
N ILE A 369 -1.89 19.80 -10.97
CA ILE A 369 -1.86 20.52 -12.25
C ILE A 369 -1.46 21.97 -12.05
N SER A 370 -2.20 22.72 -11.23
CA SER A 370 -2.01 24.18 -11.08
C SER A 370 -0.78 24.54 -10.27
N PHE A 371 -0.25 23.62 -9.45
CA PHE A 371 1.03 23.78 -8.76
C PHE A 371 2.14 24.28 -9.69
N TRP A 372 2.21 23.75 -10.92
CA TRP A 372 3.24 24.11 -11.90
C TRP A 372 3.10 25.52 -12.51
N ASP A 373 1.96 26.19 -12.30
CA ASP A 373 1.77 27.57 -12.77
C ASP A 373 2.57 28.58 -11.95
N ASP A 374 2.79 28.29 -10.66
CA ASP A 374 3.55 29.15 -9.74
C ASP A 374 4.22 28.33 -8.62
N VAL A 375 5.45 27.90 -8.88
CA VAL A 375 6.29 27.17 -7.93
C VAL A 375 7.25 28.18 -7.31
N TYR A 376 6.93 28.69 -6.11
CA TYR A 376 7.71 29.71 -5.40
C TYR A 376 7.99 31.00 -6.20
N GLY A 377 7.03 31.46 -7.00
CA GLY A 377 7.18 32.63 -7.90
C GLY A 377 7.67 32.28 -9.30
N PHE A 378 7.99 31.00 -9.57
CA PHE A 378 8.53 30.54 -10.86
C PHE A 378 7.49 29.76 -11.66
N LYS A 379 7.34 30.12 -12.94
CA LYS A 379 6.46 29.41 -13.88
C LYS A 379 7.16 28.15 -14.38
N MET A 380 6.67 26.98 -13.96
CA MET A 380 7.23 25.67 -14.31
C MET A 380 6.31 24.85 -15.22
N GLY A 381 5.48 25.52 -16.02
CA GLY A 381 4.48 24.85 -16.87
C GLY A 381 5.04 23.80 -17.85
N SER A 382 6.34 23.81 -18.16
CA SER A 382 6.99 22.73 -18.94
C SER A 382 6.91 21.36 -18.26
N MET A 383 6.76 21.33 -16.93
CA MET A 383 6.60 20.10 -16.14
C MET A 383 5.23 19.45 -16.35
N ARG A 384 4.23 20.17 -16.88
CA ARG A 384 2.93 19.61 -17.28
C ARG A 384 2.95 18.85 -18.60
N LYS A 385 4.09 18.82 -19.30
CA LYS A 385 4.17 18.11 -20.57
C LYS A 385 3.77 16.65 -20.37
N ASN A 386 2.75 16.20 -21.10
CA ASN A 386 2.18 14.85 -21.03
C ASN A 386 1.51 14.49 -19.69
N ILE A 387 1.22 15.46 -18.81
CA ILE A 387 0.61 15.20 -17.49
C ILE A 387 -0.80 14.58 -17.57
N TYR A 388 -1.46 14.74 -18.71
CA TYR A 388 -2.79 14.18 -19.00
C TYR A 388 -2.72 12.90 -19.87
N ASP A 389 -1.53 12.47 -20.26
CA ASP A 389 -1.35 11.30 -21.12
C ASP A 389 -1.36 10.00 -20.33
N ASP A 390 -1.10 10.05 -19.02
CA ASP A 390 -1.04 8.88 -18.15
C ASP A 390 -2.26 8.80 -17.22
N ALA A 391 -2.72 7.59 -16.96
CA ALA A 391 -3.74 7.31 -15.95
C ALA A 391 -3.07 7.28 -14.57
N LEU A 392 -3.65 7.97 -13.60
CA LEU A 392 -3.13 8.01 -12.24
C LEU A 392 -3.75 6.89 -11.41
N VAL A 393 -2.97 6.24 -10.55
CA VAL A 393 -3.48 5.28 -9.55
C VAL A 393 -3.40 5.92 -8.19
N ARG A 394 -4.56 6.28 -7.63
CA ARG A 394 -4.65 7.03 -6.36
C ARG A 394 -5.95 6.72 -5.63
N SER A 395 -5.93 6.90 -4.31
CA SER A 395 -7.15 6.89 -3.50
C SER A 395 -8.02 8.10 -3.83
N VAL A 396 -9.28 7.83 -4.17
CA VAL A 396 -10.31 8.81 -4.53
C VAL A 396 -11.29 8.91 -3.40
N GLN A 397 -11.48 10.13 -2.89
CA GLN A 397 -12.49 10.38 -1.86
C GLN A 397 -13.90 10.30 -2.47
N PRO A 398 -14.91 9.78 -1.76
CA PRO A 398 -16.30 9.76 -2.23
C PRO A 398 -16.81 11.13 -2.69
N ALA A 399 -16.36 12.21 -2.04
CA ALA A 399 -16.73 13.59 -2.37
C ALA A 399 -16.25 14.04 -3.77
N ALA A 400 -15.24 13.38 -4.35
CA ALA A 400 -14.74 13.67 -5.70
C ALA A 400 -15.57 12.97 -6.80
N ILE A 401 -16.62 12.22 -6.44
CA ILE A 401 -17.52 11.53 -7.36
C ILE A 401 -18.90 12.23 -7.39
N PRO A 402 -19.11 13.21 -8.29
CA PRO A 402 -20.33 14.02 -8.30
C PRO A 402 -21.58 13.33 -8.89
N GLY A 403 -21.52 12.02 -9.15
CA GLY A 403 -22.52 11.29 -9.92
C GLY A 403 -22.84 9.89 -9.41
N ASP A 404 -23.62 9.14 -10.20
CA ASP A 404 -23.63 7.69 -10.10
C ASP A 404 -22.41 7.08 -10.83
N SER A 405 -22.29 5.76 -10.72
CA SER A 405 -21.33 4.96 -11.48
C SER A 405 -22.07 3.95 -12.33
N ASP A 406 -21.44 3.55 -13.43
CA ASP A 406 -21.98 2.55 -14.34
C ASP A 406 -21.02 1.37 -14.48
N VAL A 407 -21.57 0.16 -14.60
CA VAL A 407 -20.80 -1.06 -14.88
C VAL A 407 -20.68 -1.20 -16.38
N PHE A 408 -19.52 -0.87 -16.93
CA PHE A 408 -19.31 -0.92 -18.38
C PHE A 408 -18.78 -2.28 -18.85
N LEU A 409 -18.23 -3.11 -17.94
CA LEU A 409 -17.80 -4.47 -18.26
C LEU A 409 -18.05 -5.43 -17.11
N GLU A 410 -18.69 -6.55 -17.43
CA GLU A 410 -18.80 -7.75 -16.58
C GLU A 410 -17.83 -8.82 -17.12
N LEU A 411 -17.07 -9.44 -16.23
CA LEU A 411 -16.06 -10.46 -16.56
C LEU A 411 -16.40 -11.79 -15.87
N PRO A 412 -17.21 -12.65 -16.50
CA PRO A 412 -17.43 -14.01 -16.00
C PRO A 412 -16.17 -14.85 -16.23
N LEU A 413 -15.39 -15.10 -15.16
CA LEU A 413 -14.03 -15.65 -15.28
C LEU A 413 -14.01 -17.10 -15.75
N HIS A 414 -15.14 -17.81 -15.64
CA HIS A 414 -15.30 -19.17 -16.14
C HIS A 414 -15.40 -19.29 -17.67
N THR A 415 -15.70 -18.20 -18.38
CA THR A 415 -16.02 -18.25 -19.82
C THR A 415 -15.36 -17.17 -20.67
N ILE A 416 -15.00 -16.01 -20.09
CA ILE A 416 -14.40 -14.90 -20.85
C ILE A 416 -13.11 -15.31 -21.57
N THR A 417 -12.88 -14.83 -22.78
CA THR A 417 -11.67 -15.12 -23.56
C THR A 417 -10.68 -13.96 -23.55
N VAL A 418 -9.43 -14.22 -23.95
CA VAL A 418 -8.38 -13.20 -24.01
C VAL A 418 -8.75 -12.08 -25.00
N GLU A 419 -9.41 -12.42 -26.10
CA GLU A 419 -9.84 -11.45 -27.11
C GLU A 419 -10.90 -10.47 -26.56
N GLU A 420 -11.71 -10.91 -25.60
CA GLU A 420 -12.73 -10.07 -24.95
C GLU A 420 -12.13 -9.07 -23.95
N LEU A 421 -10.84 -9.20 -23.59
CA LEU A 421 -10.12 -8.24 -22.73
C LEU A 421 -9.67 -6.98 -23.46
N SER A 422 -9.79 -6.95 -24.80
CA SER A 422 -9.65 -5.73 -25.60
C SER A 422 -11.02 -5.35 -26.15
N PHE A 423 -11.57 -4.24 -25.66
CA PHE A 423 -12.98 -3.91 -25.90
C PHE A 423 -13.21 -2.41 -26.04
N LEU A 424 -14.42 -2.07 -26.49
CA LEU A 424 -15.01 -0.74 -26.42
C LEU A 424 -16.47 -0.90 -25.99
N LYS A 425 -16.81 -0.47 -24.78
CA LYS A 425 -18.12 -0.67 -24.14
C LYS A 425 -18.78 0.65 -23.82
N GLU A 426 -20.10 0.69 -23.90
CA GLU A 426 -20.90 1.88 -23.61
C GLU A 426 -21.02 2.10 -22.11
N PHE A 427 -21.12 3.36 -21.70
CA PHE A 427 -21.45 3.74 -20.33
C PHE A 427 -22.41 4.94 -20.32
N GLN A 428 -23.18 5.05 -19.24
CA GLN A 428 -24.07 6.17 -18.96
C GLN A 428 -24.07 6.51 -17.48
N VAL A 429 -23.67 7.74 -17.14
CA VAL A 429 -23.68 8.24 -15.75
C VAL A 429 -24.48 9.53 -15.64
N THR A 430 -25.10 9.77 -14.49
CA THR A 430 -25.91 10.95 -14.19
C THR A 430 -25.34 11.70 -12.99
N LEU A 431 -25.17 13.02 -13.15
CA LEU A 431 -24.70 13.88 -12.07
C LEU A 431 -25.76 14.04 -10.97
N LYS A 432 -25.34 13.91 -9.73
CA LYS A 432 -26.18 14.07 -8.53
C LYS A 432 -26.10 15.47 -7.94
N GLU A 433 -25.12 16.27 -8.38
CA GLU A 433 -24.90 17.65 -7.99
C GLU A 433 -24.40 18.52 -9.15
N ASP A 434 -24.32 19.83 -8.90
CA ASP A 434 -23.76 20.79 -9.85
C ASP A 434 -22.24 20.79 -9.71
N ILE A 435 -21.53 20.80 -10.83
CA ILE A 435 -20.06 20.88 -10.85
C ILE A 435 -19.59 22.02 -11.76
N GLU A 436 -18.51 22.69 -11.35
CA GLU A 436 -17.91 23.76 -12.16
C GLU A 436 -17.30 23.22 -13.45
N ALA A 437 -16.74 22.00 -13.39
CA ALA A 437 -16.25 21.28 -14.54
C ALA A 437 -16.08 19.79 -14.24
N LEU A 438 -16.20 18.94 -15.28
CA LEU A 438 -15.82 17.53 -15.22
C LEU A 438 -14.31 17.40 -15.38
N ASP A 439 -13.56 17.08 -14.31
CA ASP A 439 -12.09 17.04 -14.32
C ASP A 439 -11.51 15.74 -14.84
N GLY A 440 -12.28 14.66 -14.76
CA GLY A 440 -11.86 13.37 -15.28
C GLY A 440 -12.93 12.30 -15.17
N PHE A 441 -12.47 11.06 -15.24
CA PHE A 441 -13.24 9.88 -14.87
C PHE A 441 -12.47 9.07 -13.84
N ALA A 442 -13.19 8.46 -12.91
CA ALA A 442 -12.65 7.47 -12.00
C ALA A 442 -13.07 6.07 -12.47
N ILE A 443 -12.12 5.13 -12.49
CA ILE A 443 -12.34 3.72 -12.79
C ILE A 443 -11.89 2.86 -11.62
N TRP A 444 -12.70 1.88 -11.26
CA TRP A 444 -12.38 0.86 -10.26
C TRP A 444 -13.05 -0.45 -10.62
N PHE A 445 -12.87 -1.48 -9.79
CA PHE A 445 -13.45 -2.78 -10.02
C PHE A 445 -14.06 -3.39 -8.76
N ASP A 446 -14.94 -4.35 -8.99
CA ASP A 446 -15.53 -5.17 -7.94
C ASP A 446 -15.24 -6.64 -8.23
N ILE A 447 -15.06 -7.43 -7.17
CA ILE A 447 -14.76 -8.85 -7.24
C ILE A 447 -15.83 -9.65 -6.50
N PHE A 448 -16.24 -10.76 -7.08
CA PHE A 448 -17.28 -11.64 -6.55
C PHE A 448 -16.80 -13.09 -6.48
N PHE A 449 -17.14 -13.77 -5.40
CA PHE A 449 -16.77 -15.14 -5.15
C PHE A 449 -18.03 -16.01 -5.05
N MET A 450 -18.40 -16.63 -6.16
CA MET A 450 -19.57 -17.48 -6.23
C MET A 450 -19.21 -18.95 -5.97
N PRO A 451 -20.02 -19.72 -5.20
CA PRO A 451 -19.68 -21.07 -4.76
C PRO A 451 -19.90 -22.16 -5.82
N SER A 452 -20.29 -21.80 -7.04
CA SER A 452 -20.53 -22.73 -8.14
C SER A 452 -20.30 -22.06 -9.48
N ARG A 453 -19.77 -22.83 -10.44
CA ARG A 453 -19.56 -22.44 -11.84
C ARG A 453 -20.82 -21.89 -12.51
N ASP A 454 -21.98 -22.44 -12.18
CA ASP A 454 -23.26 -22.06 -12.81
C ASP A 454 -23.91 -20.84 -12.12
N SER A 455 -23.26 -20.30 -11.10
CA SER A 455 -23.75 -19.10 -10.42
C SER A 455 -23.53 -17.88 -11.30
N THR A 456 -24.46 -16.94 -11.25
CA THR A 456 -24.36 -15.65 -11.96
C THR A 456 -24.55 -14.52 -10.98
N ILE A 457 -23.83 -13.42 -11.17
CA ILE A 457 -24.10 -12.18 -10.47
C ILE A 457 -25.24 -11.40 -11.16
N PRO A 458 -26.05 -10.62 -10.42
CA PRO A 458 -27.02 -9.71 -11.02
C PRO A 458 -26.33 -8.66 -11.91
N LYS A 459 -27.03 -8.15 -12.92
CA LYS A 459 -26.56 -6.97 -13.65
C LYS A 459 -26.35 -5.80 -12.70
N ASN A 460 -25.26 -5.06 -12.89
CA ASN A 460 -24.87 -3.95 -12.03
C ASN A 460 -24.72 -4.36 -10.56
N ALA A 461 -24.23 -5.59 -10.30
CA ALA A 461 -24.01 -6.09 -8.96
C ALA A 461 -23.21 -5.10 -8.10
N VAL A 462 -23.61 -4.99 -6.84
CA VAL A 462 -22.93 -4.18 -5.83
C VAL A 462 -22.40 -5.12 -4.75
N PRO A 463 -21.10 -5.09 -4.42
CA PRO A 463 -20.51 -5.99 -3.42
C PRO A 463 -21.24 -5.99 -2.07
N SER A 464 -21.62 -4.82 -1.55
CA SER A 464 -22.34 -4.72 -0.28
C SER A 464 -23.73 -5.36 -0.30
N GLU A 465 -24.38 -5.45 -1.45
CA GLU A 465 -25.64 -6.18 -1.61
C GLU A 465 -25.44 -7.69 -1.72
N MET A 466 -24.34 -8.13 -2.34
CA MET A 466 -23.96 -9.54 -2.42
C MET A 466 -23.56 -10.08 -1.05
N GLN A 467 -22.84 -9.29 -0.26
CA GLN A 467 -22.52 -9.59 1.15
C GLN A 467 -23.77 -9.80 1.99
N LYS A 468 -24.80 -8.94 1.83
CA LYS A 468 -26.10 -9.12 2.53
C LYS A 468 -26.83 -10.42 2.16
N LYS A 469 -26.52 -11.00 0.99
CA LYS A 469 -27.05 -12.30 0.55
C LYS A 469 -26.18 -13.48 1.00
N GLY A 470 -25.11 -13.23 1.75
CA GLY A 470 -24.19 -14.25 2.25
C GLY A 470 -23.11 -14.66 1.25
N PHE A 471 -22.89 -13.91 0.18
CA PHE A 471 -21.79 -14.14 -0.75
C PHE A 471 -20.59 -13.27 -0.38
N VAL A 472 -19.38 -13.77 -0.61
CA VAL A 472 -18.16 -12.97 -0.45
C VAL A 472 -17.96 -12.14 -1.71
N ALA A 473 -17.77 -10.84 -1.52
CA ALA A 473 -17.49 -9.87 -2.57
C ALA A 473 -16.81 -8.65 -1.96
N PHE A 474 -16.02 -7.93 -2.74
CA PHE A 474 -15.45 -6.65 -2.33
C PHE A 474 -15.42 -5.65 -3.49
N THR A 475 -15.30 -4.37 -3.14
CA THR A 475 -15.14 -3.26 -4.08
C THR A 475 -13.77 -2.61 -3.86
N THR A 476 -13.15 -2.15 -4.95
CA THR A 476 -12.04 -1.18 -4.88
C THR A 476 -12.54 0.24 -5.10
N GLY A 477 -13.85 0.48 -5.08
CA GLY A 477 -14.43 1.80 -5.31
C GLY A 477 -14.28 2.76 -4.13
N PRO A 478 -14.48 4.07 -4.38
CA PRO A 478 -14.34 5.12 -3.36
C PRO A 478 -15.23 4.93 -2.12
N ASP A 479 -16.40 4.30 -2.29
CA ASP A 479 -17.35 4.06 -1.20
C ASP A 479 -16.97 2.85 -0.30
N GLY A 480 -15.93 2.10 -0.68
CA GLY A 480 -15.43 0.95 0.08
C GLY A 480 -14.21 1.29 0.94
N PRO A 481 -13.76 0.37 1.81
CA PRO A 481 -12.48 0.51 2.48
C PRO A 481 -11.32 0.54 1.47
N GLU A 482 -10.25 1.28 1.78
CA GLU A 482 -9.10 1.40 0.90
C GLU A 482 -8.42 0.03 0.67
N THR A 483 -8.03 -0.19 -0.58
CA THR A 483 -7.27 -1.36 -1.03
C THR A 483 -6.00 -0.88 -1.71
N HIS A 484 -4.98 -1.72 -1.81
CA HIS A 484 -3.70 -1.33 -2.44
C HIS A 484 -3.84 -1.02 -3.94
N TRP A 485 -4.92 -1.47 -4.59
CA TRP A 485 -5.22 -1.13 -5.99
C TRP A 485 -5.70 0.30 -6.18
N GLN A 486 -6.28 0.89 -5.13
CA GLN A 486 -6.89 2.21 -5.17
C GLN A 486 -7.84 2.36 -6.39
N GLN A 487 -7.87 3.52 -7.04
CA GLN A 487 -8.67 3.76 -8.24
C GLN A 487 -7.83 4.39 -9.35
N GLY A 488 -8.25 4.16 -10.60
CA GLY A 488 -7.70 4.82 -11.78
C GLY A 488 -8.36 6.17 -12.01
N VAL A 489 -7.59 7.27 -11.97
CA VAL A 489 -8.04 8.63 -12.26
C VAL A 489 -7.54 9.06 -13.63
N LEU A 490 -8.48 9.36 -14.52
CA LEU A 490 -8.25 9.70 -15.93
C LEU A 490 -8.55 11.19 -16.14
N LEU A 491 -7.56 12.04 -15.93
CA LEU A 491 -7.71 13.49 -16.00
C LEU A 491 -7.93 13.96 -17.44
N ILE A 492 -8.96 14.77 -17.66
CA ILE A 492 -9.26 15.36 -18.96
C ILE A 492 -8.24 16.46 -19.25
N ASP A 493 -7.59 16.40 -20.42
CA ASP A 493 -6.68 17.44 -20.87
C ASP A 493 -7.42 18.77 -21.05
N ARG A 494 -7.04 19.75 -20.22
CA ARG A 494 -7.56 21.12 -20.16
C ARG A 494 -6.75 22.13 -20.95
N GLU A 495 -5.55 21.78 -21.42
CA GLU A 495 -4.77 22.67 -22.28
C GLU A 495 -5.43 22.78 -23.65
N SER A 496 -6.06 21.69 -24.11
CA SER A 496 -6.81 21.65 -25.38
C SER A 496 -8.32 21.89 -25.24
N ARG A 497 -8.89 21.95 -24.02
CA ARG A 497 -10.35 21.95 -23.81
C ARG A 497 -10.83 22.98 -22.78
N LYS A 498 -12.02 23.55 -23.06
CA LYS A 498 -12.65 24.52 -22.15
C LYS A 498 -13.34 23.82 -20.97
N ARG A 499 -13.33 24.48 -19.81
CA ARG A 499 -14.16 24.10 -18.66
C ARG A 499 -15.62 24.46 -18.95
N VAL A 500 -16.50 23.48 -18.80
CA VAL A 500 -17.94 23.63 -18.98
C VAL A 500 -18.61 23.17 -17.69
N ALA A 501 -19.37 24.06 -17.07
CA ALA A 501 -20.15 23.74 -15.89
C ALA A 501 -21.27 22.78 -16.26
N LEU A 502 -21.43 21.74 -15.45
CA LEU A 502 -22.47 20.74 -15.61
C LEU A 502 -23.45 20.81 -14.43
N LYS A 503 -24.72 20.50 -14.71
CA LYS A 503 -25.81 20.62 -13.76
C LYS A 503 -26.28 19.26 -13.27
N LYS A 504 -26.76 19.24 -12.03
CA LYS A 504 -27.45 18.10 -11.44
C LYS A 504 -28.52 17.55 -12.39
N GLY A 505 -28.51 16.24 -12.57
CA GLY A 505 -29.43 15.52 -13.45
C GLY A 505 -29.00 15.48 -14.92
N GLN A 506 -27.93 16.17 -15.31
CA GLN A 506 -27.34 15.94 -16.64
C GLN A 506 -26.69 14.56 -16.70
N THR A 507 -26.82 13.94 -17.86
CA THR A 507 -26.25 12.62 -18.13
C THR A 507 -25.02 12.78 -19.02
N ILE A 508 -23.96 12.04 -18.69
CA ILE A 508 -22.77 11.86 -19.52
C ILE A 508 -22.85 10.46 -20.11
N THR A 509 -22.83 10.36 -21.43
CA THR A 509 -22.89 9.09 -22.16
C THR A 509 -21.65 8.91 -22.99
N GLY A 510 -21.16 7.68 -23.14
CA GLY A 510 -19.92 7.48 -23.83
C GLY A 510 -19.54 6.02 -24.06
N LYS A 511 -18.27 5.82 -24.41
CA LYS A 511 -17.64 4.50 -24.53
C LYS A 511 -16.30 4.49 -23.81
N VAL A 512 -16.02 3.42 -23.07
CA VAL A 512 -14.72 3.11 -22.46
C VAL A 512 -14.08 1.97 -23.24
N GLY A 513 -12.84 2.14 -23.65
CA GLY A 513 -12.07 1.15 -24.37
C GLY A 513 -10.77 0.80 -23.67
N TYR A 514 -10.46 -0.49 -23.64
CA TYR A 514 -9.20 -1.01 -23.12
C TYR A 514 -8.47 -1.69 -24.27
N GLN A 515 -7.19 -1.38 -24.44
CA GLN A 515 -6.37 -1.97 -25.48
C GLN A 515 -4.94 -2.20 -24.99
N LYS A 516 -4.44 -3.41 -25.17
CA LYS A 516 -3.01 -3.71 -24.97
C LYS A 516 -2.21 -3.07 -26.10
N ARG A 517 -1.07 -2.46 -25.77
CA ARG A 517 -0.24 -1.78 -26.78
C ARG A 517 0.32 -2.73 -27.85
N ALA A 518 0.58 -3.97 -27.47
CA ALA A 518 1.00 -5.05 -28.35
C ALA A 518 0.63 -6.40 -27.74
N GLU A 519 0.66 -7.46 -28.55
CA GLU A 519 0.55 -8.84 -28.07
C GLU A 519 1.67 -9.13 -27.05
N GLY A 520 1.31 -9.69 -25.89
CA GLY A 520 2.24 -9.93 -24.78
C GLY A 520 2.66 -8.67 -23.99
N SER A 521 2.13 -7.48 -24.32
CA SER A 521 2.42 -6.27 -23.56
C SER A 521 1.69 -6.24 -22.23
N ARG A 522 2.40 -5.81 -21.18
CA ARG A 522 1.85 -5.53 -19.84
C ARG A 522 1.24 -4.12 -19.71
N SER A 523 1.51 -3.24 -20.67
CA SER A 523 0.98 -1.87 -20.69
C SER A 523 -0.43 -1.83 -21.28
N LEU A 524 -1.24 -0.92 -20.74
CA LEU A 524 -2.64 -0.77 -21.09
C LEU A 524 -2.92 0.66 -21.54
N ASP A 525 -3.55 0.81 -22.71
CA ASP A 525 -4.12 2.08 -23.14
C ASP A 525 -5.62 2.07 -22.81
N ILE A 526 -6.09 3.09 -22.08
CA ILE A 526 -7.50 3.32 -21.75
C ILE A 526 -7.99 4.50 -22.60
N THR A 527 -9.06 4.32 -23.35
CA THR A 527 -9.68 5.37 -24.17
C THR A 527 -11.10 5.64 -23.67
N ILE A 528 -11.47 6.90 -23.49
CA ILE A 528 -12.84 7.28 -23.18
C ILE A 528 -13.34 8.23 -24.26
N GLU A 529 -14.46 7.88 -24.89
CA GLU A 529 -15.29 8.76 -25.69
C GLU A 529 -16.48 9.21 -24.85
N TRP A 530 -16.80 10.50 -24.79
CA TRP A 530 -17.96 10.97 -24.02
C TRP A 530 -18.64 12.18 -24.65
N ASP A 531 -19.92 12.37 -24.32
CA ASP A 531 -20.74 13.51 -24.66
C ASP A 531 -21.48 13.97 -23.39
N THR A 532 -21.45 15.27 -23.12
CA THR A 532 -22.07 15.92 -21.95
C THR A 532 -23.46 16.49 -22.24
N GLN A 533 -24.15 16.03 -23.30
CA GLN A 533 -25.43 16.57 -23.81
C GLN A 533 -25.37 18.04 -24.27
N ALA A 534 -24.20 18.68 -24.16
CA ALA A 534 -23.90 20.02 -24.67
C ALA A 534 -23.51 20.02 -26.17
N GLY A 535 -23.43 18.84 -26.81
CA GLY A 535 -23.23 18.70 -28.25
C GLY A 535 -21.77 18.58 -28.70
N GLU A 536 -20.83 18.34 -27.79
CA GLU A 536 -19.42 18.11 -28.12
C GLU A 536 -19.03 16.67 -27.76
N LYS A 537 -18.85 15.84 -28.79
CA LYS A 537 -18.32 14.49 -28.62
C LYS A 537 -16.81 14.57 -28.47
N VAL A 538 -16.30 14.18 -27.31
CA VAL A 538 -14.88 14.22 -26.97
C VAL A 538 -14.32 12.80 -26.93
N SER A 539 -13.04 12.66 -27.25
CA SER A 539 -12.28 11.42 -27.06
C SER A 539 -10.90 11.77 -26.50
N GLN A 540 -10.43 10.98 -25.53
CA GLN A 540 -9.08 11.05 -24.99
C GLN A 540 -8.58 9.64 -24.65
N LYS A 541 -7.26 9.47 -24.71
CA LYS A 541 -6.57 8.23 -24.40
C LYS A 541 -5.54 8.50 -23.31
N TRP A 542 -5.47 7.58 -22.36
CA TRP A 542 -4.48 7.54 -21.29
C TRP A 542 -3.69 6.24 -21.35
N ALA A 543 -2.44 6.30 -20.95
CA ALA A 543 -1.57 5.16 -20.79
C ALA A 543 -1.45 4.76 -19.33
N LEU A 544 -1.43 3.46 -19.07
CA LEU A 544 -1.03 2.88 -17.80
C LEU A 544 0.20 2.01 -18.10
N GLN A 545 1.35 2.41 -17.56
CA GLN A 545 2.67 1.90 -17.94
C GLN A 545 3.46 1.38 -16.76
#